data_AF-A0A0U5IE21-F1
#
_entry.id   AF-A0A0U5IE21-F1
#
_cell.length_a   1.000
_cell.length_b   1.000
_cell.length_c   1.000
_cell.angle_alpha   90.00
_cell.angle_beta   90.00
_cell.angle_gamma   90.00
#
_symmetry.space_group_name_H-M   'P 1'
#
loop_
_entity.id
_entity.type
_entity.pdbx_description
1 polymer ?
#
loop_
_entity_poly.entity_id
_entity_poly.type
_entity_poly.pdbx_seq_one_letter_code
_entity_poly.pdbx_strand_id
1 'polypeptide(L)'
;MDPAVTGSVTDPLRSNGEAGVVAADWAQAAPRVAHYLRALGVRDPRDLDRLMESVRGRFERQVETILVADAIETGIEEASKLLDEWLAAELGPEVPGPMRGVARAVVLGGAVPGWVGVWSGRTPRPIADQIRASSLAPVPDPAPLTMATQRIDPCCHRLVRRIARLLRGLNPGPLHRRTDLGQST
;
A
#
# COMPACT_ATOMS: atom_id res chain seq x y z
N MET A 1 -59.33 -10.53 14.13
CA MET A 1 -58.34 -9.97 13.19
C MET A 1 -57.51 -9.01 14.00
N ASP A 2 -56.41 -9.50 14.58
CA ASP A 2 -55.45 -8.72 15.35
C ASP A 2 -54.14 -8.68 14.56
N PRO A 3 -53.59 -7.51 14.20
CA PRO A 3 -52.23 -7.42 13.72
C PRO A 3 -51.27 -7.40 14.92
N ALA A 4 -50.42 -8.43 14.97
CA ALA A 4 -49.31 -8.54 15.90
C ALA A 4 -48.35 -7.36 15.75
N VAL A 5 -48.14 -6.64 16.85
CA VAL A 5 -47.08 -5.65 17.02
C VAL A 5 -45.78 -6.40 17.30
N THR A 6 -44.91 -6.49 16.30
CA THR A 6 -43.54 -6.96 16.47
C THR A 6 -42.70 -5.83 17.06
N GLY A 7 -42.61 -5.78 18.39
CA GLY A 7 -41.67 -4.91 19.09
C GLY A 7 -40.24 -5.35 18.82
N SER A 8 -39.50 -4.55 18.06
CA SER A 8 -38.05 -4.69 17.90
C SER A 8 -37.39 -4.24 19.20
N VAL A 9 -37.00 -5.20 20.04
CA VAL A 9 -36.20 -4.95 21.24
C VAL A 9 -34.79 -4.60 20.77
N THR A 10 -34.49 -3.31 20.75
CA THR A 10 -33.12 -2.80 20.65
C THR A 10 -32.47 -3.08 22.01
N ASP A 11 -31.52 -4.00 22.03
CA ASP A 11 -30.74 -4.35 23.23
C ASP A 11 -29.68 -3.26 23.51
N PRO A 12 -29.84 -2.43 24.56
CA PRO A 12 -28.98 -1.28 24.82
C PRO A 12 -27.62 -1.66 25.43
N LEU A 13 -27.39 -2.93 25.77
CA LEU A 13 -26.14 -3.37 26.40
C LEU A 13 -25.03 -3.67 25.39
N ARG A 14 -25.37 -3.88 24.11
CA ARG A 14 -24.40 -4.21 23.06
C ARG A 14 -23.66 -2.98 22.52
N SER A 15 -24.31 -1.81 22.48
CA SER A 15 -23.73 -0.59 21.90
C SER A 15 -22.59 0.02 22.73
N ASN A 16 -22.61 -0.13 24.06
CA ASN A 16 -21.57 0.44 24.92
C ASN A 16 -20.23 -0.31 24.82
N GLY A 17 -20.27 -1.62 24.56
CA GLY A 17 -19.06 -2.42 24.37
C GLY A 17 -18.38 -2.14 23.02
N GLU A 18 -19.17 -2.05 21.95
CA GLU A 18 -18.67 -1.80 20.59
C GLU A 18 -18.08 -0.38 20.45
N ALA A 19 -18.75 0.64 21.00
CA ALA A 19 -18.22 2.00 21.00
C ALA A 19 -16.89 2.13 21.77
N GLY A 20 -16.73 1.36 22.86
CA GLY A 20 -15.48 1.32 23.63
C GLY A 20 -14.32 0.67 22.87
N VAL A 21 -14.59 -0.37 22.08
CA VAL A 21 -13.59 -1.05 21.24
C VAL A 21 -13.16 -0.15 20.09
N VAL A 22 -14.10 0.48 19.38
CA VAL A 22 -13.80 1.41 18.28
C VAL A 22 -12.90 2.57 18.75
N ALA A 23 -13.20 3.13 19.93
CA ALA A 23 -12.39 4.19 20.51
C ALA A 23 -10.96 3.74 20.86
N ALA A 24 -10.80 2.51 21.37
CA ALA A 24 -9.50 1.92 21.68
C ALA A 24 -8.69 1.62 20.40
N ASP A 25 -9.34 1.07 19.38
CA ASP A 25 -8.73 0.77 18.08
C ASP A 25 -8.25 2.06 17.39
N TRP A 26 -9.08 3.11 17.41
CA TRP A 26 -8.66 4.41 16.89
C TRP A 26 -7.50 5.00 17.70
N ALA A 27 -7.53 4.91 19.03
CA ALA A 27 -6.43 5.39 19.87
C ALA A 27 -5.10 4.68 19.54
N GLN A 28 -5.15 3.41 19.16
CA GLN A 28 -3.99 2.66 18.67
C GLN A 28 -3.53 3.13 17.27
N ALA A 29 -4.46 3.37 16.34
CA ALA A 29 -4.15 3.74 14.97
C ALA A 29 -3.66 5.19 14.82
N ALA A 30 -4.25 6.12 15.59
CA ALA A 30 -4.11 7.56 15.40
C ALA A 30 -2.65 8.07 15.34
N PRO A 31 -1.71 7.63 16.21
CA PRO A 31 -0.31 8.07 16.12
C PRO A 31 0.35 7.67 14.79
N ARG A 32 0.02 6.48 14.27
CA ARG A 32 0.59 5.97 13.02
C ARG A 32 -0.02 6.67 11.81
N VAL A 33 -1.33 6.93 11.83
CA VAL A 33 -2.02 7.75 10.82
C VAL A 33 -1.43 9.16 10.79
N ALA A 34 -1.23 9.80 11.94
CA ALA A 34 -0.62 11.13 12.00
C ALA A 34 0.80 11.14 11.43
N HIS A 35 1.60 10.11 11.71
CA HIS A 35 2.92 9.96 11.12
C HIS A 35 2.86 9.76 9.60
N TYR A 36 1.92 8.94 9.12
CA TYR A 36 1.69 8.72 7.71
C TYR A 36 1.32 10.02 6.98
N LEU A 37 0.35 10.79 7.50
CA LEU A 37 -0.04 12.08 6.93
C LEU A 37 1.13 13.08 6.88
N ARG A 38 1.96 13.12 7.93
CA ARG A 38 3.19 13.94 7.92
C ARG A 38 4.19 13.48 6.87
N ALA A 39 4.32 12.17 6.65
CA ALA A 39 5.17 11.60 5.60
C ALA A 39 4.65 11.95 4.19
N LEU A 40 3.34 12.11 4.02
CA LEU A 40 2.74 12.64 2.78
C LEU A 40 2.98 14.15 2.57
N GLY A 41 3.53 14.86 3.57
CA GLY A 41 3.81 16.29 3.48
C GLY A 41 2.81 17.20 4.19
N VAL A 42 1.90 16.65 5.01
CA VAL A 42 1.01 17.47 5.85
C VAL A 42 1.82 18.08 7.01
N ARG A 43 2.15 19.36 6.89
CA ARG A 43 3.00 20.09 7.87
C ARG A 43 2.23 21.03 8.78
N ASP A 44 1.15 21.65 8.28
CA ASP A 44 0.33 22.56 9.08
C ASP A 44 -0.52 21.76 10.08
N PRO A 45 -0.45 22.05 11.39
CA PRO A 45 -1.26 21.37 12.40
C PRO A 45 -2.77 21.43 12.09
N ARG A 46 -3.26 22.53 11.52
CA ARG A 46 -4.69 22.69 11.21
C ARG A 46 -5.15 21.78 10.08
N ASP A 47 -4.28 21.53 9.10
CA ASP A 47 -4.57 20.58 8.03
C ASP A 47 -4.51 19.15 8.57
N LEU A 48 -3.54 18.86 9.44
CA LEU A 48 -3.41 17.57 10.10
C LEU A 48 -4.65 17.24 10.92
N ASP A 49 -5.14 18.15 11.76
CA ASP A 49 -6.31 17.91 12.60
C ASP A 49 -7.57 17.61 11.78
N ARG A 50 -7.80 18.37 10.69
CA ARG A 50 -8.94 18.15 9.79
C ARG A 50 -8.87 16.80 9.08
N LEU A 51 -7.69 16.42 8.60
CA LEU A 51 -7.48 15.15 7.93
C LEU A 51 -7.58 13.99 8.92
N MET A 52 -7.05 14.13 10.14
CA MET A 52 -7.20 13.15 11.22
C MET A 52 -8.67 12.92 11.56
N GLU A 53 -9.47 13.97 11.68
CA GLU A 53 -10.92 13.86 11.91
C GLU A 53 -11.64 13.16 10.76
N SER A 54 -11.28 13.50 9.51
CA SER A 54 -11.86 12.88 8.31
C SER A 54 -11.52 11.38 8.22
N VAL A 55 -10.27 11.01 8.54
CA VAL A 55 -9.84 9.61 8.58
C VAL A 55 -10.53 8.87 9.72
N ARG A 56 -10.65 9.48 10.90
CA ARG A 56 -11.38 8.92 12.04
C ARG A 56 -12.82 8.58 11.67
N GLY A 57 -13.56 9.53 11.12
CA GLY A 57 -14.96 9.30 10.74
C GLY A 57 -15.14 8.26 9.63
N ARG A 58 -14.11 7.96 8.84
CA ARG A 58 -14.10 6.84 7.88
C ARG A 58 -13.77 5.51 8.56
N PHE A 59 -12.75 5.51 9.41
CA PHE A 59 -12.34 4.37 10.22
C PHE A 59 -13.51 3.84 11.06
N GLU A 60 -14.20 4.71 11.79
CA GLU A 60 -15.34 4.34 12.65
C GLU A 60 -16.46 3.68 11.83
N ARG A 61 -16.81 4.23 10.66
CA ARG A 61 -17.79 3.64 9.72
C ARG A 61 -17.33 2.29 9.13
N GLN A 62 -16.03 2.13 8.91
CA GLN A 62 -15.47 0.88 8.40
C GLN A 62 -15.57 -0.23 9.46
N VAL A 63 -15.26 0.07 10.72
CA VAL A 63 -15.37 -0.89 11.83
C VAL A 63 -16.83 -1.30 12.10
N GLU A 64 -17.78 -0.38 11.90
CA GLU A 64 -19.22 -0.70 12.00
C GLU A 64 -19.69 -1.72 10.95
N THR A 65 -19.04 -1.76 9.78
CA THR A 65 -19.48 -2.58 8.64
C THR A 65 -18.67 -3.86 8.47
N ILE A 66 -17.40 -3.87 8.88
CA ILE A 66 -16.45 -4.96 8.66
C ILE A 66 -15.62 -5.17 9.93
N LEU A 67 -15.40 -6.43 10.30
CA LEU A 67 -14.48 -6.78 11.39
C LEU A 67 -13.05 -6.39 10.98
N VAL A 68 -12.48 -5.40 11.67
CA VAL A 68 -11.12 -4.92 11.39
C VAL A 68 -10.09 -5.86 12.02
N ALA A 69 -9.20 -6.41 11.19
CA ALA A 69 -8.16 -7.33 11.64
C ALA A 69 -6.95 -6.60 12.27
N ASP A 70 -6.64 -5.40 11.77
CA ASP A 70 -5.57 -4.53 12.27
C ASP A 70 -6.00 -3.06 12.17
N ALA A 71 -6.21 -2.44 13.33
CA ALA A 71 -6.62 -1.04 13.43
C ALA A 71 -5.62 -0.07 12.79
N ILE A 72 -4.32 -0.35 12.90
CA ILE A 72 -3.28 0.50 12.33
C ILE A 72 -3.32 0.43 10.80
N GLU A 73 -3.38 -0.77 10.26
CA GLU A 73 -3.47 -0.98 8.80
C GLU A 73 -4.71 -0.29 8.24
N THR A 74 -5.88 -0.51 8.85
CA THR A 74 -7.13 0.13 8.42
C THR A 74 -7.05 1.65 8.51
N GLY A 75 -6.46 2.22 9.57
CA GLY A 75 -6.29 3.67 9.68
C GLY A 75 -5.41 4.26 8.56
N ILE A 76 -4.33 3.56 8.19
CA ILE A 76 -3.45 3.98 7.08
C ILE A 76 -4.18 3.84 5.74
N GLU A 77 -4.91 2.74 5.55
CA GLU A 77 -5.67 2.48 4.33
C GLU A 77 -6.73 3.56 4.11
N GLU A 78 -7.49 3.94 5.15
CA GLU A 78 -8.49 5.00 5.06
C GLU A 78 -7.86 6.37 4.76
N ALA A 79 -6.66 6.65 5.29
CA ALA A 79 -5.91 7.85 4.91
C ALA A 79 -5.48 7.84 3.44
N SER A 80 -5.04 6.71 2.91
CA SER A 80 -4.70 6.59 1.48
C SER A 80 -5.94 6.72 0.59
N LYS A 81 -7.04 6.05 0.94
CA LYS A 81 -8.32 6.15 0.20
C LYS A 81 -8.83 7.58 0.19
N LEU A 82 -8.76 8.29 1.31
CA LEU A 82 -9.14 9.70 1.39
C LEU A 82 -8.34 10.57 0.41
N LEU A 83 -7.04 10.33 0.24
CA LEU A 83 -6.21 11.02 -0.75
C LEU A 83 -6.64 10.67 -2.18
N ASP A 84 -6.78 9.38 -2.47
CA ASP A 84 -7.07 8.89 -3.81
C ASP A 84 -8.47 9.32 -4.29
N GLU A 85 -9.45 9.34 -3.38
CA GLU A 85 -10.79 9.86 -3.65
C GLU A 85 -10.81 11.37 -3.87
N TRP A 86 -10.07 12.14 -3.07
CA TRP A 86 -9.93 13.57 -3.30
C TRP A 86 -9.28 13.85 -4.66
N LEU A 87 -8.21 13.14 -5.02
CA LEU A 87 -7.59 13.26 -6.34
C LEU A 87 -8.57 12.90 -7.47
N ALA A 88 -9.38 11.87 -7.28
CA ALA A 88 -10.41 11.50 -8.26
C ALA A 88 -11.46 12.61 -8.41
N ALA A 89 -11.87 13.25 -7.31
CA ALA A 89 -12.81 14.36 -7.32
C ALA A 89 -12.24 15.61 -8.02
N GLU A 90 -10.98 15.96 -7.75
CA GLU A 90 -10.30 17.10 -8.39
C GLU A 90 -10.11 16.87 -9.90
N LEU A 91 -9.75 15.65 -10.31
CA LEU A 91 -9.44 15.34 -11.70
C LEU A 91 -10.69 15.13 -12.57
N GLY A 92 -11.79 14.68 -11.96
CA GLY A 92 -13.04 14.36 -12.63
C GLY A 92 -13.09 12.92 -13.19
N PRO A 93 -14.29 12.44 -13.58
CA PRO A 93 -14.51 11.05 -13.98
C PRO A 93 -13.87 10.69 -15.33
N GLU A 94 -13.60 11.66 -16.19
CA GLU A 94 -13.04 11.49 -17.52
C GLU A 94 -11.55 11.11 -17.52
N VAL A 95 -10.90 11.17 -16.35
CA VAL A 95 -9.46 10.96 -16.24
C VAL A 95 -9.12 9.46 -16.14
N PRO A 96 -8.28 8.91 -17.04
CA PRO A 96 -7.94 7.48 -17.04
C PRO A 96 -7.36 7.00 -15.71
N GLY A 97 -7.65 5.76 -15.32
CA GLY A 97 -7.16 5.15 -14.06
C GLY A 97 -5.65 5.33 -13.79
N PRO A 98 -4.75 5.10 -14.78
CA PRO A 98 -3.31 5.31 -14.60
C PRO A 98 -2.92 6.75 -14.22
N MET A 99 -3.71 7.74 -14.64
CA MET A 99 -3.44 9.16 -14.35
C MET A 99 -3.59 9.48 -12.86
N ARG A 100 -4.32 8.66 -12.08
CA ARG A 100 -4.41 8.83 -10.61
C ARG A 100 -3.06 8.60 -9.94
N GLY A 101 -2.31 7.57 -10.39
CA GLY A 101 -0.95 7.32 -9.91
C GLY A 101 0.01 8.45 -10.27
N VAL A 102 -0.12 9.00 -11.49
CA VAL A 102 0.66 10.18 -11.93
C VAL A 102 0.33 11.40 -11.08
N ALA A 103 -0.96 11.68 -10.87
CA ALA A 103 -1.40 12.81 -10.04
C ALA A 103 -0.90 12.71 -8.60
N ARG A 104 -0.92 11.50 -8.03
CA ARG A 104 -0.33 11.23 -6.71
C ARG A 104 1.16 11.54 -6.70
N ALA A 105 1.92 11.07 -7.69
CA ALA A 105 3.35 11.37 -7.81
C ALA A 105 3.61 12.88 -7.96
N VAL A 106 2.78 13.59 -8.72
CA VAL A 106 2.85 15.04 -8.93
C VAL A 106 2.66 15.81 -7.61
N VAL A 107 1.61 15.52 -6.84
CA VAL A 107 1.33 16.24 -5.58
C VAL A 107 2.35 15.88 -4.50
N LEU A 108 2.73 14.60 -4.37
CA LEU A 108 3.72 14.15 -3.39
C LEU A 108 5.14 14.59 -3.76
N GLY A 109 5.43 14.75 -5.05
CA GLY A 109 6.68 15.31 -5.55
C GLY A 109 6.79 16.82 -5.38
N GLY A 110 5.74 17.49 -4.89
CA GLY A 110 5.75 18.93 -4.60
C GLY A 110 5.54 19.83 -5.82
N ALA A 111 5.18 19.29 -6.98
CA ALA A 111 4.94 20.09 -8.19
C ALA A 111 3.69 20.98 -8.09
N VAL A 112 2.78 20.69 -7.15
CA VAL A 112 1.55 21.46 -6.92
C VAL A 112 1.59 22.07 -5.52
N PRO A 113 2.13 23.29 -5.35
CA PRO A 113 2.24 23.91 -4.03
C PRO A 113 0.86 24.21 -3.42
N GLY A 114 0.74 24.02 -2.11
CA GLY A 114 -0.49 24.30 -1.36
C GLY A 114 -1.59 23.24 -1.49
N TRP A 115 -1.32 22.11 -2.16
CA TRP A 115 -2.29 21.03 -2.35
C TRP A 115 -2.89 20.49 -1.05
N VAL A 116 -2.09 20.41 0.02
CA VAL A 116 -2.54 19.94 1.34
C VAL A 116 -3.67 20.80 1.90
N GLY A 117 -3.62 22.11 1.72
CA GLY A 117 -4.68 23.02 2.18
C GLY A 117 -5.98 22.85 1.41
N VAL A 118 -5.90 22.43 0.14
CA VAL A 118 -7.09 22.09 -0.67
C VAL A 118 -7.65 20.74 -0.26
N TRP A 119 -6.77 19.74 -0.10
CA TRP A 119 -7.14 18.40 0.35
C TRP A 119 -7.80 18.40 1.73
N SER A 120 -7.31 19.22 2.67
CA SER A 120 -7.92 19.37 4.01
C SER A 120 -9.24 20.16 4.00
N GLY A 121 -9.68 20.68 2.83
CA GLY A 121 -10.84 21.55 2.69
C GLY A 121 -10.66 22.92 3.37
N ARG A 122 -9.42 23.32 3.70
CA ARG A 122 -9.12 24.62 4.31
C ARG A 122 -9.09 25.75 3.28
N THR A 123 -8.66 25.44 2.06
CA THR A 123 -8.50 26.41 0.98
C THR A 123 -9.35 25.98 -0.22
N PRO A 124 -10.34 26.77 -0.66
CA PRO A 124 -11.27 26.36 -1.72
C PRO A 124 -10.69 26.52 -3.14
N ARG A 125 -9.36 26.46 -3.31
CA ARG A 125 -8.73 26.76 -4.59
C ARG A 125 -8.77 25.55 -5.52
N PRO A 126 -9.31 25.66 -6.75
CA PRO A 126 -9.21 24.58 -7.72
C PRO A 126 -7.74 24.39 -8.13
N ILE A 127 -7.24 23.16 -8.03
CA ILE A 127 -5.85 22.81 -8.40
C ILE A 127 -5.77 21.76 -9.50
N ALA A 128 -6.92 21.28 -10.00
CA ALA A 128 -7.02 20.31 -11.08
C ALA A 128 -6.14 20.65 -12.28
N ASP A 129 -6.17 21.89 -12.76
CA ASP A 129 -5.38 22.31 -13.92
C ASP A 129 -3.87 22.33 -13.63
N GLN A 130 -3.47 22.65 -12.40
CA GLN A 130 -2.06 22.58 -11.99
C GLN A 130 -1.58 21.13 -11.90
N ILE A 131 -2.43 20.22 -11.39
CA ILE A 131 -2.14 18.79 -11.38
C ILE A 131 -1.98 18.29 -12.81
N ARG A 132 -2.93 18.57 -13.70
CA ARG A 132 -2.89 18.15 -15.11
C ARG A 132 -1.67 18.70 -15.85
N ALA A 133 -1.38 19.99 -15.70
CA ALA A 133 -0.22 20.62 -16.32
C ALA A 133 1.10 19.98 -15.85
N SER A 134 1.19 19.63 -14.57
CA SER A 134 2.38 19.00 -13.99
C SER A 134 2.50 17.51 -14.35
N SER A 135 1.38 16.81 -14.56
CA SER A 135 1.35 15.43 -15.04
C SER A 135 1.87 15.27 -16.48
N LEU A 136 1.85 16.35 -17.26
CA LEU A 136 2.35 16.40 -18.63
C LEU A 136 3.78 16.94 -18.71
N ALA A 137 4.44 17.19 -17.57
CA ALA A 137 5.81 17.67 -17.55
C ALA A 137 6.73 16.65 -18.27
N PRO A 138 7.64 17.13 -19.14
CA PRO A 138 8.49 16.24 -19.92
C PRO A 138 9.31 15.36 -18.99
N VAL A 139 9.26 14.05 -19.24
CA VAL A 139 10.17 13.09 -18.63
C VAL A 139 11.59 13.60 -18.89
N PRO A 140 12.44 13.80 -17.87
CA PRO A 140 13.81 14.21 -18.11
C PRO A 140 14.46 13.22 -19.07
N ASP A 141 15.25 13.73 -20.01
CA ASP A 141 15.93 12.89 -20.99
C ASP A 141 16.60 11.72 -20.26
N PRO A 142 16.43 10.48 -20.76
CA PRO A 142 16.97 9.31 -20.09
C PRO A 142 18.47 9.53 -19.85
N ALA A 143 18.83 9.72 -18.59
CA ALA A 143 20.21 9.90 -18.22
C ALA A 143 20.95 8.62 -18.60
N PRO A 144 21.97 8.66 -19.49
CA PRO A 144 22.72 7.48 -19.84
C PRO A 144 23.33 6.93 -18.55
N LEU A 145 22.87 5.75 -18.14
CA LEU A 145 23.42 5.03 -17.00
C LEU A 145 24.84 4.58 -17.36
N THR A 146 25.81 5.46 -17.14
CA THR A 146 27.24 5.12 -17.07
C THR A 146 27.54 4.43 -15.74
N MET A 147 26.74 3.41 -15.39
CA MET A 147 27.12 2.47 -14.35
C MET A 147 28.04 1.43 -14.96
N ALA A 148 29.24 1.30 -14.40
CA ALA A 148 30.07 0.12 -14.65
C ALA A 148 29.23 -1.12 -14.30
N THR A 149 29.11 -2.06 -15.24
CA THR A 149 28.38 -3.31 -15.03
C THR A 149 29.11 -4.12 -13.97
N GLN A 150 28.78 -3.90 -12.70
CA GLN A 150 29.27 -4.76 -11.62
C GLN A 150 28.51 -6.08 -11.73
N ARG A 151 29.22 -7.12 -12.17
CA ARG A 151 28.71 -8.49 -12.05
C ARG A 151 28.49 -8.76 -10.57
N ILE A 152 27.22 -8.85 -10.17
CA ILE A 152 26.84 -9.47 -8.91
C ILE A 152 27.31 -10.92 -9.03
N ASP A 153 28.38 -11.28 -8.30
CA ASP A 153 28.82 -12.66 -8.12
C ASP A 153 28.09 -13.19 -6.87
N PRO A 154 26.90 -13.80 -6.99
CA PRO A 154 26.23 -14.35 -5.83
C PRO A 154 27.18 -15.37 -5.20
N CYS A 155 27.53 -15.17 -3.93
CA CYS A 155 28.44 -16.01 -3.14
C CYS A 155 28.17 -17.52 -3.35
N CYS A 156 26.90 -17.86 -3.55
CA CYS A 156 26.38 -19.19 -3.85
C CYS A 156 27.00 -19.83 -5.10
N HIS A 157 27.37 -19.06 -6.13
CA HIS A 157 27.91 -19.57 -7.39
C HIS A 157 29.36 -20.09 -7.24
N ARG A 158 30.16 -19.46 -6.36
CA ARG A 158 31.49 -19.99 -5.99
C ARG A 158 31.38 -21.26 -5.16
N LEU A 159 30.41 -21.32 -4.24
CA LEU A 159 30.17 -22.49 -3.41
C LEU A 159 29.71 -23.69 -4.26
N VAL A 160 28.74 -23.48 -5.16
CA VAL A 160 28.26 -24.50 -6.09
C VAL A 160 29.37 -24.99 -7.02
N ARG A 161 30.21 -24.10 -7.56
CA ARG A 161 31.36 -24.52 -8.38
C ARG A 161 32.39 -25.32 -7.58
N ARG A 162 32.62 -24.98 -6.30
CA ARG A 162 33.55 -25.70 -5.43
C ARG A 162 33.01 -27.10 -5.09
N ILE A 163 31.72 -27.19 -4.75
CA ILE A 163 31.04 -28.47 -4.50
C ILE A 163 31.01 -29.33 -5.76
N ALA A 164 30.68 -28.76 -6.92
CA ALA A 164 30.67 -29.48 -8.20
C ALA A 164 32.05 -30.03 -8.58
N ARG A 165 33.15 -29.32 -8.25
CA ARG A 165 34.52 -29.85 -8.46
C ARG A 165 34.85 -30.99 -7.51
N LEU A 166 34.44 -30.90 -6.24
CA LEU A 166 34.62 -31.98 -5.27
C LEU A 166 33.84 -33.23 -5.67
N LEU A 167 32.61 -33.06 -6.18
CA LEU A 167 31.79 -34.16 -6.69
C LEU A 167 32.33 -34.77 -7.99
N ARG A 168 32.98 -33.99 -8.87
CA ARG A 168 33.66 -34.52 -10.07
C ARG A 168 34.96 -35.27 -9.76
N GLY A 169 35.58 -35.03 -8.61
CA GLY A 169 36.73 -35.79 -8.13
C GLY A 169 36.34 -37.16 -7.54
N LEU A 170 35.08 -37.32 -7.16
CA LEU A 170 34.48 -38.59 -6.75
C LEU A 170 33.94 -39.30 -7.99
N ASN A 171 34.85 -39.75 -8.85
CA ASN A 171 34.52 -40.73 -9.87
C ASN A 171 34.39 -42.08 -9.17
N PRO A 172 33.19 -42.68 -9.00
CA PRO A 172 33.13 -44.09 -8.68
C PRO A 172 33.72 -44.81 -9.88
N GLY A 173 34.81 -45.55 -9.65
CA GLY A 173 35.52 -46.29 -10.68
C GLY A 173 34.60 -47.19 -11.51
N PRO A 174 35.07 -47.60 -12.70
CA PRO A 174 34.25 -48.34 -13.64
C PRO A 174 33.77 -49.65 -13.00
N LEU A 175 32.44 -49.78 -12.87
CA LEU A 175 31.81 -51.04 -12.51
C LEU A 175 32.22 -52.09 -13.55
N HIS A 176 32.86 -53.15 -13.05
CA HIS A 176 33.29 -54.31 -13.81
C HIS A 176 32.22 -54.78 -14.80
N ARG A 177 32.54 -54.65 -16.09
CA ARG A 177 31.88 -55.36 -17.18
C ARG A 177 32.27 -56.84 -17.05
N ARG A 178 31.44 -57.65 -16.40
CA ARG A 178 31.56 -59.11 -16.41
C ARG A 178 30.71 -59.62 -17.57
N THR A 179 31.37 -59.89 -18.69
CA THR A 179 30.89 -60.82 -19.72
C THR A 179 30.78 -62.21 -19.09
N ASP A 180 29.62 -62.84 -19.18
CA ASP A 180 29.56 -64.30 -19.22
C ASP A 180 28.72 -64.75 -20.41
N LEU A 181 29.39 -65.53 -21.25
CA LEU A 181 28.85 -66.34 -22.31
C LEU A 181 28.04 -67.48 -21.69
N GLY A 182 26.82 -67.68 -22.17
CA GLY A 182 26.02 -68.86 -21.88
C GLY A 182 25.27 -69.30 -23.13
N GLN A 183 25.95 -70.10 -23.97
CA GLN A 183 25.36 -70.94 -25.00
C GLN A 183 24.55 -72.10 -24.39
N SER A 184 23.86 -72.83 -25.28
CA SER A 184 23.13 -74.10 -25.13
C SER A 184 21.65 -73.94 -24.80
N THR A 185 20.71 -74.48 -25.57
CA THR A 185 20.74 -75.50 -26.65
C THR A 185 19.43 -75.40 -27.43
#